data_AF-A0A2E9TFX7-F1
#
_entry.id   AF-A0A2E9TFX7-F1
#
_cell.length_a   1.000
_cell.length_b   1.000
_cell.length_c   1.000
_cell.angle_alpha   90.00
_cell.angle_beta   90.00
_cell.angle_gamma   90.00
#
_symmetry.space_group_name_H-M   'P 1'
#
loop_
_entity.id
_entity.type
_entity.pdbx_description
1 polymer ?
#
loop_
_entity_poly.entity_id
_entity_poly.type
_entity_poly.pdbx_seq_one_letter_code
_entity_poly.pdbx_strand_id
1 'polypeptide(L)'
;MKVTLVEALETPLRDPSPRQCLYERMRGELLEEEREALDRALDKVRTDPNNGQRKVYSTAWLASVLTSQGHPLSSATIQRHLRNSCSCRSRGDSDE
;
A
#
# COMPACT_ATOMS: atom_id res chain seq x y z
N MET A 1 16.82 25.78 8.88
CA MET A 1 16.10 26.95 8.33
C MET A 1 14.68 26.51 8.00
N LYS A 2 13.64 27.25 8.43
CA LYS A 2 12.24 26.93 8.12
C LYS A 2 11.92 27.55 6.75
N VAL A 3 11.63 26.71 5.76
CA VAL A 3 11.16 27.14 4.43
C VAL A 3 9.77 27.74 4.58
N THR A 4 9.48 28.84 3.90
CA THR A 4 8.13 29.44 3.92
C THR A 4 7.16 28.63 3.05
N LEU A 5 5.85 28.73 3.30
CA LEU A 5 4.84 28.01 2.50
C LEU A 5 4.90 28.39 1.02
N VAL A 6 5.13 29.67 0.70
CA VAL A 6 5.25 30.18 -0.67
C VAL A 6 6.44 29.53 -1.37
N GLU A 7 7.60 29.56 -0.72
CA GLU A 7 8.85 29.02 -1.25
C GLU A 7 8.81 27.49 -1.45
N ALA A 8 8.07 26.77 -0.59
CA ALA A 8 7.82 25.34 -0.72
C ALA A 8 6.88 24.97 -1.87
N LEU A 9 5.92 25.83 -2.22
CA LEU A 9 5.00 25.62 -3.34
C LEU A 9 5.63 26.01 -4.69
N GLU A 10 6.47 27.04 -4.73
CA GLU A 10 7.14 27.53 -5.94
C GLU A 10 8.39 26.70 -6.28
N THR A 11 9.03 26.09 -5.29
CA THR A 11 10.24 25.27 -5.48
C THR A 11 9.98 23.84 -5.01
N PRO A 12 9.21 23.02 -5.77
CA PRO A 12 8.95 21.65 -5.39
C PRO A 12 10.26 20.87 -5.36
N LEU A 13 10.74 20.58 -4.15
CA LEU A 13 11.87 19.69 -3.91
C LEU A 13 11.50 18.31 -4.45
N ARG A 14 11.97 17.99 -5.64
CA ARG A 14 11.89 16.64 -6.20
C ARG A 14 12.88 15.79 -5.44
N ASP A 15 12.38 15.07 -4.44
CA ASP A 15 13.13 13.98 -3.84
C ASP A 15 13.39 12.92 -4.92
N PRO A 16 14.66 12.69 -5.33
CA PRO A 16 14.98 11.77 -6.42
C PRO A 16 14.84 10.30 -5.96
N SER A 17 14.62 10.05 -4.67
CA SER A 17 14.44 8.68 -4.20
C SER A 17 13.11 8.11 -4.70
N PRO A 18 13.11 6.90 -5.30
CA PRO A 18 11.88 6.23 -5.67
C PRO A 18 11.09 5.98 -4.38
N ARG A 19 10.03 6.77 -4.17
CA ARG A 19 9.18 6.64 -3.00
C ARG A 19 8.52 5.27 -3.05
N GLN A 20 9.05 4.33 -2.28
CA GLN A 20 8.39 3.07 -2.01
C GLN A 20 7.00 3.40 -1.47
N CYS A 21 5.98 2.74 -2.00
CA CYS A 21 4.65 2.98 -1.49
C CYS A 21 4.57 2.48 -0.05
N LEU A 22 3.69 3.08 0.76
CA LEU A 22 3.55 2.75 2.17
C LEU A 22 3.25 1.26 2.41
N TYR A 23 2.52 0.61 1.48
CA TYR A 23 2.28 -0.83 1.52
C TYR A 23 3.58 -1.63 1.38
N GLU A 24 4.42 -1.31 0.40
CA GLU A 24 5.68 -2.03 0.15
C GLU A 24 6.68 -1.83 1.29
N ARG A 25 6.72 -0.61 1.85
CA ARG A 25 7.54 -0.33 3.03
C ARG A 25 7.13 -1.22 4.20
N MET A 26 5.83 -1.28 4.51
CA MET A 26 5.30 -2.12 5.59
C MET A 26 5.57 -3.61 5.31
N ARG A 27 5.35 -4.06 4.07
CA ARG A 27 5.65 -5.42 3.63
C ARG A 27 7.13 -5.76 3.81
N GLY A 28 8.03 -4.81 3.61
CA GLY A 28 9.47 -4.97 3.83
C GLY A 28 9.89 -5.14 5.30
N GLU A 29 9.04 -4.72 6.24
CA GLU A 29 9.27 -4.84 7.69
C GLU A 29 8.73 -6.18 8.26
N LEU A 30 7.93 -6.91 7.49
CA LEU A 30 7.36 -8.21 7.88
C LEU A 30 8.34 -9.38 7.67
N LEU A 31 8.21 -10.40 8.50
CA LEU A 31 8.91 -11.67 8.32
C LEU A 31 8.42 -12.40 7.06
N GLU A 32 9.20 -13.35 6.55
CA GLU A 32 8.85 -14.11 5.34
C GLU A 32 7.47 -14.76 5.42
N GLU A 33 7.17 -15.46 6.50
CA GLU A 33 5.88 -16.12 6.72
C GLU A 33 4.70 -15.12 6.73
N GLU A 34 4.90 -13.94 7.33
CA GLU A 34 3.92 -12.87 7.42
C GLU A 34 3.70 -12.20 6.06
N ARG A 35 4.77 -12.00 5.28
CA ARG A 35 4.71 -11.49 3.91
C ARG A 35 3.90 -12.42 3.02
N GLU A 36 4.16 -13.72 3.07
CA GLU A 36 3.37 -14.69 2.32
C GLU A 36 1.91 -14.71 2.75
N ALA A 37 1.64 -14.63 4.06
CA ALA A 37 0.28 -14.57 4.58
C ALA A 37 -0.46 -13.31 4.10
N LEU A 38 0.23 -12.17 4.08
CA LEU A 38 -0.27 -10.90 3.55
C LEU A 38 -0.55 -10.99 2.05
N ASP A 39 0.35 -11.58 1.26
CA ASP A 39 0.19 -11.76 -0.18
C ASP A 39 -1.03 -12.66 -0.49
N ARG A 40 -1.22 -13.76 0.27
CA ARG A 40 -2.42 -14.62 0.18
C ARG A 40 -3.69 -13.86 0.56
N ALA A 41 -3.64 -13.02 1.60
CA ALA A 41 -4.80 -12.20 2.00
C ALA A 41 -5.14 -11.15 0.94
N LEU A 42 -4.13 -10.55 0.30
CA LEU A 42 -4.30 -9.61 -0.79
C LEU A 42 -4.97 -10.27 -2.01
N ASP A 43 -4.56 -11.49 -2.36
CA ASP A 43 -5.17 -12.25 -3.46
C ASP A 43 -6.63 -12.62 -3.17
N LYS A 44 -6.97 -12.99 -1.93
CA LYS A 44 -8.36 -13.18 -1.51
C LYS A 44 -9.21 -11.92 -1.67
N VAL A 45 -8.67 -10.76 -1.29
CA VAL A 45 -9.37 -9.47 -1.49
C VAL A 45 -9.54 -9.13 -2.98
N ARG A 46 -8.59 -9.56 -3.84
CA ARG A 46 -8.64 -9.33 -5.28
C ARG A 46 -9.63 -10.25 -6.00
N THR A 47 -9.72 -11.49 -5.57
CA THR A 47 -10.54 -12.55 -6.18
C THR A 47 -11.93 -12.67 -5.59
N ASP A 48 -12.22 -12.01 -4.45
CA ASP A 48 -13.55 -11.96 -3.88
C ASP A 48 -14.55 -11.38 -4.90
N PRO A 49 -15.54 -12.19 -5.37
CA PRO A 49 -16.40 -11.84 -6.50
C PRO A 49 -17.40 -10.72 -6.19
N ASN A 50 -17.31 -10.10 -4.99
CA ASN A 50 -18.06 -8.90 -4.62
C ASN A 50 -19.58 -9.09 -4.75
N ASN A 51 -20.04 -10.34 -4.63
CA ASN A 51 -21.41 -10.76 -4.93
C ASN A 51 -22.18 -10.96 -3.61
N GLY A 52 -22.71 -9.87 -3.06
CA GLY A 52 -23.74 -9.88 -2.00
C GLY A 52 -23.31 -9.64 -0.55
N GLN A 53 -24.31 -9.66 0.35
CA GLN A 53 -24.37 -9.27 1.77
C GLN A 53 -23.33 -9.89 2.74
N ARG A 54 -22.39 -10.71 2.26
CA ARG A 54 -21.31 -11.30 3.06
C ARG A 54 -19.96 -11.01 2.42
N LYS A 55 -19.55 -9.74 2.47
CA LYS A 55 -18.20 -9.32 2.08
C LYS A 55 -17.22 -9.79 3.15
N VAL A 56 -16.68 -11.01 3.00
CA VAL A 56 -15.76 -11.60 3.98
C VAL A 56 -14.37 -10.98 3.82
N TYR A 57 -13.90 -10.86 2.58
CA TYR A 57 -12.59 -10.30 2.28
C TYR A 57 -12.74 -8.93 1.63
N SER A 58 -12.24 -7.89 2.31
CA SER A 58 -12.27 -6.52 1.82
C SER A 58 -11.02 -5.76 2.23
N THR A 59 -10.75 -4.64 1.57
CA THR A 59 -9.67 -3.72 1.97
C THR A 59 -9.87 -3.17 3.38
N ALA A 60 -11.12 -3.02 3.83
CA ALA A 60 -11.45 -2.62 5.19
C ALA A 60 -11.14 -3.72 6.21
N TRP A 61 -11.48 -4.97 5.90
CA TRP A 61 -11.12 -6.12 6.72
C TRP A 61 -9.59 -6.24 6.85
N LEU A 62 -8.86 -6.21 5.73
CA LEU A 62 -7.40 -6.35 5.75
C LEU A 62 -6.73 -5.20 6.51
N ALA A 63 -7.21 -3.96 6.33
CA ALA A 63 -6.74 -2.81 7.11
C ALA A 63 -6.96 -2.98 8.61
N SER A 64 -8.13 -3.51 9.01
CA SER A 64 -8.46 -3.77 10.41
C SER A 64 -7.53 -4.83 11.01
N VAL A 65 -7.30 -5.94 10.31
CA VAL A 65 -6.38 -7.01 10.73
C VAL A 65 -4.97 -6.45 10.89
N LEU A 66 -4.42 -5.77 9.87
CA LEU A 66 -3.07 -5.19 9.94
C LEU A 66 -2.92 -4.19 11.09
N THR A 67 -3.92 -3.32 11.27
CA THR A 67 -3.92 -2.35 12.37
C THR A 67 -3.95 -3.03 13.74
N SER A 68 -4.73 -4.10 13.90
CA SER A 68 -4.82 -4.87 15.15
C SER A 68 -3.50 -5.56 15.51
N GLN A 69 -2.67 -5.89 14.52
CA GLN A 69 -1.36 -6.53 14.71
C GLN A 69 -0.21 -5.51 14.79
N GLY A 70 -0.49 -4.21 14.87
CA GLY A 70 0.54 -3.17 15.01
C GLY A 70 1.10 -2.63 13.69
N HIS A 71 0.52 -3.00 12.54
CA HIS A 71 0.89 -2.49 11.22
C HIS A 71 -0.21 -1.58 10.66
N PRO A 72 -0.34 -0.33 11.15
CA PRO A 72 -1.43 0.56 10.75
C PRO A 72 -1.34 0.90 9.26
N LEU A 73 -2.28 0.37 8.48
CA LEU A 73 -2.38 0.62 7.05
C LEU A 73 -3.82 0.92 6.68
N SER A 74 -4.06 2.05 6.01
CA SER A 74 -5.42 2.43 5.63
C SER A 74 -5.99 1.54 4.52
N SER A 75 -7.29 1.31 4.54
CA SER A 75 -8.01 0.60 3.47
C SER A 75 -7.82 1.28 2.10
N ALA A 76 -7.69 2.62 2.08
CA ALA A 76 -7.39 3.40 0.88
C ALA A 76 -5.99 3.10 0.34
N THR A 77 -5.00 2.91 1.20
CA THR A 77 -3.64 2.51 0.81
C THR A 77 -3.65 1.13 0.15
N ILE A 78 -4.35 0.17 0.76
CA ILE A 78 -4.50 -1.20 0.21
C ILE A 78 -5.22 -1.15 -1.14
N GLN A 79 -6.31 -0.37 -1.23
CA GLN A 79 -7.07 -0.22 -2.47
C GLN A 79 -6.23 0.44 -3.57
N ARG A 80 -5.41 1.44 -3.24
CA ARG A 80 -4.48 2.08 -4.18
C ARG A 80 -3.44 1.08 -4.69
N HIS A 81 -2.90 0.24 -3.80
CA HIS A 81 -1.98 -0.84 -4.17
C HIS A 81 -2.64 -1.89 -5.08
N LEU A 82 -3.83 -2.40 -4.72
CA LEU A 82 -4.62 -3.33 -5.54
C LEU A 82 -4.93 -2.79 -6.94
N ARG A 83 -5.23 -1.49 -7.04
CA ARG A 83 -5.49 -0.79 -8.31
C ARG A 83 -4.21 -0.44 -9.07
N ASN A 84 -3.04 -0.87 -8.61
CA ASN A 84 -1.75 -0.53 -9.20
C ASN A 84 -1.51 0.99 -9.34
N SER A 85 -2.12 1.79 -8.46
CA SER A 85 -2.03 3.25 -8.45
C SER A 85 -1.06 3.76 -7.37
N CYS A 86 -0.19 2.87 -6.87
CA CYS A 86 0.93 3.18 -6.01
C CYS A 86 2.16 3.63 -6.83
N SER A 87 3.07 4.37 -6.20
CA SER A 87 4.41 4.65 -6.76
C SER A 87 5.34 3.41 -6.81
N CYS A 88 4.86 2.25 -6.33
CA CYS A 88 5.65 1.03 -6.23
C CYS A 88 5.88 0.30 -7.56
N ARG A 89 5.02 0.53 -8.56
CA ARG A 89 5.10 -0.15 -9.86
C ARG A 89 6.03 0.52 -10.87
N SER A 90 6.51 1.74 -10.61
CA SER A 90 7.42 2.48 -11.50
C SER A 90 8.85 1.92 -11.55
N ARG A 91 9.10 0.76 -10.93
CA ARG A 91 10.44 0.26 -10.62
C ARG A 91 10.69 -1.21 -10.99
N GLY A 92 9.77 -1.85 -11.72
CA GLY A 92 9.88 -3.29 -12.01
C GLY A 92 8.93 -3.82 -13.09
N ASP A 93 8.64 -3.05 -14.12
CA ASP A 93 8.01 -3.54 -15.37
C ASP A 93 8.97 -3.22 -16.55
N SER A 94 10.24 -3.54 -16.34
CA SER A 94 11.27 -3.58 -17.37
C SER A 94 12.05 -4.87 -17.12
N ASP A 95 11.42 -5.99 -17.45
CA ASP A 95 12.13 -7.20 -17.83
C ASP A 95 11.18 -8.08 -18.65
N GLU A 96 11.53 -8.18 -19.95
CA GLU A 96 11.10 -9.10 -21.02
C GLU A 96 9.63 -9.25 -21.46
#